data_AF-A0A2N1W255-F1
#
_entry.id   AF-A0A2N1W255-F1
#
_cell.length_a   1.000
_cell.length_b   1.000
_cell.length_c   1.000
_cell.angle_alpha   90.00
_cell.angle_beta   90.00
_cell.angle_gamma   90.00
#
_symmetry.space_group_name_H-M   'P 1'
#
loop_
_entity.id
_entity.type
_entity.pdbx_description
1 polymer ?
#
loop_
_entity_poly.entity_id
_entity_poly.type
_entity_poly.pdbx_seq_one_letter_code
_entity_poly.pdbx_strand_id
1 'polypeptide(L)'
;MSIDVIIYESGLLLLAVAALYMSGAIKKLTGIVKEKNNYWVFPAVAAVILAAAVLAHFYASVVLLPELGRHIQMFSEESVFLDAGKTESVKASIETVKNSLLMLKAFSFTCFFAASLLVAVSSWLYLKLISK
;
A
#
# COMPACT_ATOMS: atom_id res chain seq x y z
N MET A 1 11.23 8.14 -12.20
CA MET A 1 10.07 7.94 -11.31
C MET A 1 9.34 9.27 -11.21
N SER A 2 8.01 9.30 -11.33
CA SER A 2 7.26 10.56 -11.24
C SER A 2 7.33 11.11 -9.81
N ILE A 3 7.23 12.44 -9.67
CA ILE A 3 7.23 13.11 -8.37
C ILE A 3 6.06 12.61 -7.50
N ASP A 4 4.90 12.34 -8.10
CA ASP A 4 3.73 11.83 -7.40
C ASP A 4 3.98 10.50 -6.68
N VAL A 5 4.72 9.59 -7.34
CA VAL A 5 5.10 8.30 -6.74
C VAL A 5 6.02 8.54 -5.55
N ILE A 6 7.02 9.43 -5.66
CA ILE A 6 7.93 9.74 -4.56
C ILE A 6 7.15 10.28 -3.35
N ILE A 7 6.23 11.22 -3.57
CA ILE A 7 5.40 11.82 -2.52
C ILE A 7 4.55 10.75 -1.84
N TYR A 8 3.88 9.90 -2.61
CA TYR A 8 3.01 8.85 -2.07
C TYR A 8 3.79 7.82 -1.24
N GLU A 9 4.90 7.31 -1.76
CA GLU A 9 5.75 6.34 -1.05
C GLU A 9 6.33 6.94 0.24
N SER A 10 6.82 8.17 0.17
CA SER A 10 7.38 8.87 1.33
C SER A 10 6.33 9.11 2.41
N GLY A 11 5.11 9.48 2.00
CA GLY A 11 3.99 9.68 2.92
C GLY A 11 3.57 8.38 3.63
N LEU A 12 3.43 7.29 2.89
CA LEU A 12 3.12 5.97 3.47
C LEU A 12 4.24 5.47 4.39
N LEU A 13 5.50 5.64 4.00
CA LEU A 13 6.64 5.25 4.83
C LEU A 13 6.67 6.05 6.14
N LEU A 14 6.43 7.36 6.07
CA LEU A 14 6.34 8.23 7.25
C LEU A 14 5.20 7.77 8.17
N LEU A 15 4.05 7.41 7.62
CA LEU A 15 2.92 6.86 8.39
C LEU A 15 3.25 5.51 9.02
N ALA A 16 3.97 4.63 8.34
CA ALA A 16 4.40 3.35 8.91
C ALA A 16 5.34 3.57 10.11
N VAL A 17 6.29 4.49 10.00
CA VAL A 17 7.19 4.87 11.10
C VAL A 17 6.40 5.50 12.26
N ALA A 18 5.45 6.38 11.96
CA ALA A 18 4.58 6.99 12.97
C ALA A 18 3.74 5.93 13.72
N ALA A 19 3.21 4.93 13.01
CA ALA A 19 2.47 3.82 13.62
C ALA A 19 3.36 2.96 14.53
N LEU A 20 4.60 2.65 14.13
CA LEU A 20 5.57 1.97 15.00
C LEU A 20 5.89 2.79 16.26
N TYR A 21 6.12 4.09 16.10
CA TYR A 21 6.37 4.98 17.23
C TYR A 21 5.17 5.01 18.19
N MET A 22 3.96 5.12 17.64
CA MET A 22 2.71 5.08 18.41
C MET A 22 2.54 3.76 19.17
N SER A 23 2.91 2.63 18.57
CA SER A 23 2.93 1.34 19.27
C SER A 23 3.83 1.38 20.51
N GLY A 24 5.05 1.91 20.37
CA GLY A 24 5.97 2.10 21.50
C GLY A 24 5.40 3.04 22.58
N ALA A 25 4.74 4.12 22.17
CA ALA A 25 4.10 5.06 23.09
C ALA A 25 2.93 4.41 23.86
N ILE A 26 2.01 3.73 23.17
CA ILE A 26 0.88 3.04 23.81
C ILE A 26 1.38 1.96 24.76
N LYS A 27 2.41 1.18 24.38
CA LYS A 27 3.01 0.16 25.25
C LYS A 27 3.51 0.74 26.57
N LYS A 28 4.18 1.90 26.51
CA LYS A 28 4.66 2.61 27.71
C LYS A 28 3.48 3.13 28.55
N LEU A 29 2.50 3.75 27.90
CA LEU A 29 1.34 4.33 28.56
C LEU A 29 0.47 3.27 29.26
N THR A 30 0.19 2.14 28.61
CA THR A 30 -0.55 1.02 29.24
C THR A 30 0.21 0.43 30.43
N GLY A 31 1.54 0.39 30.36
CA GLY A 31 2.40 -0.01 31.47
C GLY A 31 2.28 0.90 32.70
N ILE A 32 2.15 2.23 32.49
CA ILE A 32 1.94 3.20 33.57
C ILE A 32 0.59 2.99 34.26
N VAL A 33 -0.46 2.70 33.49
CA VAL A 33 -1.81 2.42 34.01
C VAL A 33 -1.92 1.01 34.64
N LYS A 34 -0.81 0.24 34.66
CA LYS A 34 -0.74 -1.15 35.16
C LYS A 34 -1.70 -2.11 34.45
N GLU A 35 -2.13 -1.75 33.24
CA GLU A 35 -3.03 -2.55 32.44
C GLU A 35 -2.23 -3.58 31.64
N LYS A 36 -2.64 -4.86 31.69
CA LYS A 36 -1.94 -5.96 31.00
C LYS A 36 -2.39 -6.13 29.54
N ASN A 37 -3.32 -5.32 29.07
CA ASN A 37 -3.87 -5.44 27.72
C ASN A 37 -2.85 -4.99 26.65
N ASN A 38 -2.75 -5.79 25.59
CA ASN A 38 -1.78 -5.60 24.51
C ASN A 38 -2.27 -4.67 23.40
N TYR A 39 -2.88 -3.53 23.75
CA TYR A 39 -3.41 -2.57 22.76
C TYR A 39 -2.33 -2.02 21.81
N TRP A 40 -1.07 -1.99 22.26
CA TRP A 40 0.08 -1.58 21.46
C TRP A 40 0.29 -2.43 20.19
N VAL A 41 -0.26 -3.64 20.13
CA VAL A 41 -0.13 -4.54 18.97
C VAL A 41 -0.85 -3.98 17.74
N PHE A 42 -1.98 -3.30 17.91
CA PHE A 42 -2.76 -2.75 16.79
C PHE A 42 -1.96 -1.78 15.91
N PRO A 43 -1.31 -0.72 16.44
CA PRO A 43 -0.48 0.17 15.64
C PRO A 43 0.81 -0.50 15.12
N ALA A 44 1.33 -1.53 15.79
CA ALA A 44 2.45 -2.32 15.25
C ALA A 44 2.04 -3.10 13.99
N VAL A 45 0.87 -3.76 14.03
CA VAL A 45 0.29 -4.45 12.87
C VAL A 45 -0.04 -3.45 11.77
N ALA A 46 -0.58 -2.28 12.11
CA ALA A 46 -0.84 -1.21 11.15
C ALA A 46 0.44 -0.79 10.40
N ALA A 47 1.58 -0.67 11.09
CA ALA A 47 2.84 -0.35 10.45
C ALA A 47 3.31 -1.42 9.46
N VAL A 48 3.16 -2.70 9.81
CA VAL A 48 3.50 -3.82 8.90
C VAL A 48 2.60 -3.79 7.66
N ILE A 49 1.30 -3.53 7.83
CA ILE A 49 0.36 -3.40 6.72
C ILE A 49 0.71 -2.21 5.82
N LEU A 50 1.10 -1.06 6.40
CA LEU A 50 1.56 0.10 5.63
C LEU A 50 2.84 -0.19 4.85
N ALA A 51 3.79 -0.94 5.45
CA ALA A 51 4.99 -1.37 4.73
C ALA A 51 4.66 -2.29 3.54
N ALA A 52 3.68 -3.19 3.69
CA ALA A 52 3.20 -4.00 2.57
C ALA A 52 2.53 -3.14 1.47
N ALA A 53 1.80 -2.09 1.84
CA ALA A 53 1.20 -1.15 0.90
C ALA A 53 2.28 -0.38 0.09
N VAL A 54 3.34 0.09 0.76
CA VAL A 54 4.52 0.71 0.12
C VAL A 54 5.13 -0.25 -0.90
N LEU A 55 5.42 -1.49 -0.51
CA LEU A 55 6.03 -2.47 -1.42
C LEU A 55 5.14 -2.77 -2.64
N ALA A 56 3.83 -2.89 -2.44
CA ALA A 56 2.88 -3.10 -3.52
C ALA A 56 2.83 -1.89 -4.48
N HIS A 57 2.74 -0.68 -3.96
CA HIS A 57 2.70 0.53 -4.78
C HIS A 57 4.03 0.75 -5.51
N PHE A 58 5.17 0.45 -4.87
CA PHE A 58 6.49 0.56 -5.46
C PHE A 58 6.64 -0.41 -6.64
N TYR A 59 6.22 -1.66 -6.46
CA TYR A 59 6.21 -2.66 -7.53
C TYR A 59 5.32 -2.22 -8.71
N ALA A 60 4.11 -1.74 -8.43
CA ALA A 60 3.21 -1.21 -9.46
C ALA A 60 3.84 -0.05 -10.23
N SER A 61 4.56 0.83 -9.53
CA SER A 61 5.11 2.07 -10.10
C SER A 61 6.40 1.86 -10.89
N VAL A 62 7.27 0.95 -10.43
CA VAL A 62 8.62 0.75 -10.98
C VAL A 62 8.66 -0.41 -11.97
N VAL A 63 7.78 -1.41 -11.84
CA VAL A 63 7.80 -2.60 -12.71
C VAL A 63 6.64 -2.57 -13.68
N LEU A 64 5.40 -2.58 -13.17
CA LEU A 64 4.22 -2.78 -14.02
C LEU A 64 3.88 -1.57 -14.90
N LEU A 65 4.05 -0.34 -14.42
CA LEU A 65 3.79 0.86 -15.22
C LEU A 65 4.74 0.98 -16.42
N PRO A 66 6.07 0.82 -16.27
CA PRO A 66 6.98 0.77 -17.42
C PRO A 66 6.68 -0.39 -18.37
N GLU A 67 6.34 -1.57 -17.84
CA GLU A 67 5.95 -2.72 -18.66
C GLU A 67 4.71 -2.43 -19.51
N LEU A 68 3.68 -1.82 -18.91
CA LEU A 68 2.49 -1.37 -19.64
C LEU A 68 2.85 -0.38 -20.75
N GLY A 69 3.74 0.58 -20.45
CA GLY A 69 4.24 1.54 -21.44
C GLY A 69 4.91 0.85 -22.63
N ARG A 70 5.72 -0.17 -22.37
CA ARG A 70 6.37 -0.97 -23.43
C ARG A 70 5.35 -1.71 -24.30
N HIS A 71 4.34 -2.34 -23.71
CA HIS A 71 3.29 -3.03 -24.49
C HIS A 71 2.45 -2.06 -25.33
N ILE A 72 2.19 -0.85 -24.83
CA ILE A 72 1.51 0.21 -25.60
C ILE A 72 2.40 0.70 -26.76
N GLN A 73 3.72 0.79 -26.57
CA GLN A 73 4.64 1.16 -27.65
C GLN A 73 4.70 0.10 -28.75
N MET A 74 4.70 -1.19 -28.40
CA MET A 74 4.63 -2.29 -29.37
C MET A 74 3.38 -2.21 -30.25
N PHE A 75 2.29 -1.64 -29.73
CA PHE A 75 1.06 -1.38 -30.49
C PHE A 75 1.23 -0.39 -31.64
N SER A 76 2.26 0.45 -31.57
CA SER A 76 2.59 1.44 -32.59
C SER A 76 3.57 0.91 -33.64
N GLU A 77 4.05 -0.34 -33.50
CA GLU A 77 4.93 -0.97 -34.48
C GLU A 77 4.15 -1.50 -35.68
N GLU A 78 4.59 -1.15 -36.88
CA GLU A 78 3.95 -1.51 -38.15
C GLU A 78 3.81 -3.03 -38.33
N SER A 79 4.80 -3.80 -37.84
CA SER A 79 4.80 -5.27 -37.86
C SER A 79 3.76 -5.94 -36.95
N VAL A 80 3.27 -5.22 -35.94
CA VAL A 80 2.21 -5.70 -35.03
C VAL A 80 0.85 -5.28 -35.59
N PHE A 81 0.75 -4.06 -36.11
CA PHE A 81 -0.50 -3.51 -36.65
C PHE A 81 -1.02 -4.30 -37.87
N LEU A 82 -0.12 -4.78 -38.72
CA LEU A 82 -0.46 -5.53 -39.92
C LEU A 82 -0.76 -7.02 -39.67
N ASP A 83 -0.48 -7.53 -38.46
CA ASP A 83 -0.70 -8.92 -38.08
C ASP A 83 -1.78 -9.01 -36.98
N ALA A 84 -2.97 -9.46 -37.36
CA ALA A 84 -4.12 -9.56 -36.48
C ALA A 84 -3.85 -10.46 -35.25
N GLY A 85 -3.08 -11.53 -35.42
CA GLY A 85 -2.73 -12.44 -34.32
C GLY A 85 -1.78 -11.80 -33.32
N LYS A 86 -0.79 -11.04 -33.80
CA LYS A 86 0.11 -10.26 -32.91
C LYS A 86 -0.62 -9.13 -32.21
N THR A 87 -1.52 -8.43 -32.91
CA THR A 87 -2.35 -7.39 -32.31
C THR A 87 -3.19 -7.93 -31.15
N GLU A 88 -3.82 -9.09 -31.31
CA GLU A 88 -4.63 -9.71 -30.25
C GLU A 88 -3.78 -10.14 -29.04
N SER A 89 -2.59 -10.70 -29.28
CA SER A 89 -1.64 -11.07 -28.23
C SER A 89 -1.16 -9.87 -27.41
N VAL A 90 -0.85 -8.75 -28.07
CA VAL A 90 -0.45 -7.51 -27.38
C VAL A 90 -1.62 -6.91 -26.60
N LYS A 91 -2.86 -6.94 -27.13
CA LYS A 91 -4.07 -6.53 -26.38
C LYS A 91 -4.25 -7.32 -25.09
N ALA A 92 -4.15 -8.64 -25.16
CA ALA A 92 -4.29 -9.51 -24.00
C ALA A 92 -3.21 -9.22 -22.93
N SER A 93 -1.99 -8.93 -23.38
CA SER A 93 -0.87 -8.57 -22.51
C SER A 93 -1.12 -7.23 -21.80
N ILE A 94 -1.58 -6.20 -22.53
CA ILE A 94 -1.97 -4.90 -21.97
C ILE A 94 -3.06 -5.06 -20.92
N GLU A 95 -4.10 -5.84 -21.22
CA GLU A 95 -5.22 -6.06 -20.31
C GLU A 95 -4.79 -6.77 -19.03
N THR A 96 -3.89 -7.76 -19.15
CA THR A 96 -3.32 -8.49 -18.00
C THR A 96 -2.53 -7.56 -17.09
N VAL A 97 -1.65 -6.73 -17.65
CA VAL A 97 -0.84 -5.76 -16.87
C VAL A 97 -1.74 -4.68 -16.26
N LYS A 98 -2.75 -4.19 -16.98
CA LYS A 98 -3.74 -3.24 -16.47
C LYS A 98 -4.53 -3.80 -15.29
N ASN A 99 -5.01 -5.04 -15.40
CA ASN A 99 -5.74 -5.70 -14.32
C ASN A 99 -4.85 -5.89 -13.09
N SER A 100 -3.58 -6.27 -13.29
CA SER A 100 -2.59 -6.37 -12.20
C SER A 100 -2.36 -5.02 -11.52
N LEU A 101 -2.20 -3.94 -12.28
CA LEU A 101 -2.07 -2.58 -11.74
C LEU A 101 -3.30 -2.15 -10.92
N LEU A 102 -4.51 -2.44 -11.41
CA LEU A 102 -5.74 -2.14 -10.69
C LEU A 102 -5.83 -2.93 -9.38
N MET A 103 -5.51 -4.23 -9.40
CA MET A 103 -5.49 -5.06 -8.20
C MET A 103 -4.47 -4.57 -7.17
N LEU A 104 -3.25 -4.23 -7.58
CA LEU A 104 -2.24 -3.72 -6.65
C LEU A 104 -2.62 -2.35 -6.07
N LYS A 105 -3.23 -1.46 -6.85
CA LYS A 105 -3.73 -0.17 -6.34
C LYS A 105 -4.85 -0.36 -5.33
N ALA A 106 -5.81 -1.24 -5.63
CA ALA A 106 -6.89 -1.58 -4.71
C ALA A 106 -6.33 -2.18 -3.41
N PHE A 107 -5.39 -3.13 -3.52
CA PHE A 107 -4.71 -3.73 -2.39
C PHE A 107 -4.00 -2.70 -1.52
N SER A 108 -3.18 -1.81 -2.10
CA SER A 108 -2.49 -0.73 -1.38
C SER A 108 -3.48 0.16 -0.62
N PHE A 109 -4.58 0.56 -1.26
CA PHE A 109 -5.61 1.38 -0.63
C PHE A 109 -6.33 0.65 0.51
N THR A 110 -6.68 -0.63 0.33
CA THR A 110 -7.27 -1.47 1.38
C THR A 110 -6.33 -1.63 2.56
N CYS A 111 -5.03 -1.84 2.33
CA CYS A 111 -4.02 -1.89 3.39
C CYS A 111 -3.95 -0.56 4.15
N PHE A 112 -3.90 0.57 3.45
CA PHE A 112 -3.93 1.89 4.08
C PHE A 112 -5.16 2.12 4.96
N PHE A 113 -6.35 1.75 4.45
CA PHE A 113 -7.59 1.87 5.20
C PHE A 113 -7.61 0.97 6.44
N ALA A 114 -7.19 -0.29 6.30
CA ALA A 114 -7.09 -1.22 7.42
C ALA A 114 -6.11 -0.74 8.50
N ALA A 115 -4.94 -0.22 8.10
CA ALA A 115 -3.98 0.36 9.02
C ALA A 115 -4.56 1.57 9.77
N SER A 116 -5.28 2.45 9.07
CA SER A 116 -5.95 3.61 9.67
C SER A 116 -6.99 3.20 10.72
N LEU A 117 -7.79 2.16 10.42
CA LEU A 117 -8.76 1.60 11.37
C LEU A 117 -8.08 1.03 12.61
N LEU A 118 -6.99 0.26 12.45
CA LEU A 118 -6.26 -0.31 13.59
C LEU A 118 -5.70 0.78 14.51
N VAL A 119 -5.14 1.84 13.93
CA VAL A 119 -4.66 3.01 14.68
C VAL A 119 -5.79 3.70 15.43
N ALA A 120 -6.93 3.94 14.77
CA ALA A 120 -8.11 4.57 15.39
C ALA A 120 -8.68 3.73 16.54
N VAL A 121 -8.84 2.41 16.33
CA VAL A 121 -9.30 1.48 17.35
C VAL A 121 -8.35 1.45 18.54
N SER A 122 -7.03 1.41 18.30
CA SER A 122 -6.03 1.45 19.37
C SER A 122 -6.14 2.71 20.22
N SER A 123 -6.29 3.87 19.58
CA SER A 123 -6.47 5.15 20.28
C SER A 123 -7.76 5.15 21.10
N TRP A 124 -8.86 4.70 20.51
CA TRP A 124 -10.16 4.66 21.18
C TRP A 124 -10.15 3.74 22.40
N LEU A 125 -9.57 2.55 22.28
CA LEU A 125 -9.42 1.61 23.39
C LEU A 125 -8.58 2.19 24.52
N TYR A 126 -7.48 2.87 24.19
CA TYR A 126 -6.65 3.55 25.19
C TYR A 126 -7.39 4.70 25.87
N LEU A 127 -8.10 5.56 25.13
CA LEU A 127 -8.88 6.65 25.71
C LEU A 127 -9.97 6.13 26.65
N LYS A 128 -10.69 5.09 26.24
CA LYS A 128 -11.71 4.44 27.07
C LYS A 128 -11.13 3.84 28.36
N LEU A 129 -9.86 3.41 28.34
CA LEU A 129 -9.18 2.89 29.52
C LEU A 129 -8.92 3.99 30.56
N ILE A 130 -8.42 5.16 30.12
CA ILE A 130 -8.05 6.25 31.03
C ILE A 130 -9.22 7.12 31.49
N SER A 131 -10.38 7.03 30.83
CA SER A 131 -11.61 7.74 31.23
C SER A 131 -12.44 7.01 32.28
N LYS A 132 -11.96 5.86 32.79
CA LYS A 132 -12.56 5.14 33.92
C LYS A 132 -11.89 5.54 35.22
#